data_AF-A0A1V9K175-F1
#
_entry.id   AF-A0A1V9K175-F1
#
_cell.length_a   1.000
_cell.length_b   1.000
_cell.length_c   1.000
_cell.angle_alpha   90.00
_cell.angle_beta   90.00
_cell.angle_gamma   90.00
#
_symmetry.space_group_name_H-M   'P 1'
#
loop_
_entity.id
_entity.type
_entity.pdbx_description
1 polymer ?
#
loop_
_entity_poly.entity_id
_entity_poly.type
_entity_poly.pdbx_seq_one_letter_code
_entity_poly.pdbx_strand_id
1 'polypeptide(L)'
;MVGTTLAPLIGVLLGGLVSWVAQHALGRASERAETRRSLRERAEARRSERLTQLIDFLRTVQEGERVAVDRHHHGIADEQWQARARQTIDRMWVAQKTIHMLCAPEVNEAARRLAFAVQDVIRDGPGDSGVPGEPRDEQVWAAIRPSRRTFLDVVRDHLS
;
A
#
# COMPACT_ATOMS: atom_id res chain seq x y z
N MET A 1 -14.01 62.80 -51.15
CA MET A 1 -12.96 61.94 -50.57
C MET A 1 -13.47 61.34 -49.26
N VAL A 2 -14.18 60.22 -49.32
CA VAL A 2 -14.60 59.46 -48.13
C VAL A 2 -14.56 58.00 -48.57
N GLY A 3 -13.60 57.20 -48.09
CA GLY A 3 -13.52 55.82 -48.59
C GLY A 3 -12.48 54.88 -47.97
N THR A 4 -11.64 55.30 -47.03
CA THR A 4 -10.50 54.45 -46.60
C THR A 4 -10.33 54.26 -45.09
N THR A 5 -11.28 54.67 -44.25
CA THR A 5 -11.13 54.60 -42.78
C THR A 5 -11.74 53.36 -42.11
N LEU A 6 -12.51 52.54 -42.82
CA LEU A 6 -13.21 51.37 -42.22
C LEU A 6 -12.44 50.05 -42.30
N ALA A 7 -11.56 49.88 -43.29
CA ALA A 7 -10.80 48.64 -43.47
C ALA A 7 -9.92 48.25 -42.26
N PRO A 8 -9.21 49.17 -41.58
CA PRO A 8 -8.36 48.82 -40.43
C PRO A 8 -9.18 48.37 -39.20
N LEU A 9 -10.36 48.95 -38.99
CA LEU A 9 -11.24 48.64 -37.85
C LEU A 9 -11.79 47.20 -37.94
N ILE A 10 -12.07 46.73 -39.16
CA ILE A 10 -12.52 45.36 -39.42
C ILE A 10 -11.42 44.35 -39.05
N GLY A 11 -10.16 44.66 -39.38
CA GLY A 11 -9.02 43.81 -39.03
C GLY A 11 -8.80 43.67 -37.51
N VAL A 12 -8.95 44.77 -36.77
CA VAL A 12 -8.82 44.77 -35.29
C VAL A 12 -9.96 43.98 -34.65
N LEU A 13 -11.19 44.15 -35.12
CA LEU A 13 -12.35 43.39 -34.62
C LEU A 13 -12.17 41.89 -34.86
N LEU A 14 -11.75 41.49 -36.06
CA LEU A 14 -11.47 40.09 -36.40
C LEU A 14 -10.32 39.53 -35.55
N GLY A 15 -9.23 40.27 -35.40
CA GLY A 15 -8.10 39.88 -34.56
C GLY A 15 -8.48 39.72 -33.08
N GLY A 16 -9.30 40.63 -32.56
CA GLY A 16 -9.82 40.58 -31.19
C GLY A 16 -10.74 39.37 -30.97
N LEU A 17 -11.62 39.07 -31.92
CA LEU A 17 -12.53 37.92 -31.85
C LEU A 17 -11.75 36.59 -31.90
N VAL A 18 -10.78 36.48 -32.81
CA VAL A 18 -9.90 35.31 -32.93
C VAL A 18 -9.08 35.13 -31.65
N SER A 19 -8.52 36.22 -31.11
CA SER A 19 -7.75 36.20 -29.86
C SER A 19 -8.62 35.76 -28.68
N TRP A 20 -9.86 36.27 -28.57
CA TRP A 20 -10.79 35.88 -27.52
C TRP A 20 -11.17 34.39 -27.60
N VAL A 21 -11.48 33.88 -28.81
CA VAL A 21 -11.76 32.44 -29.01
C VAL A 21 -10.55 31.59 -28.67
N ALA A 22 -9.35 32.00 -29.09
CA ALA A 22 -8.10 31.29 -28.78
C ALA A 22 -7.84 31.25 -27.27
N GLN A 23 -7.95 32.38 -26.57
CA GLN A 23 -7.79 32.46 -25.11
C GLN A 23 -8.81 31.61 -24.37
N HIS A 24 -10.07 31.62 -24.80
CA HIS A 24 -11.11 30.81 -24.19
C HIS A 24 -10.88 29.30 -24.42
N ALA A 25 -10.42 28.91 -25.62
CA ALA A 25 -10.05 27.52 -25.92
C ALA A 25 -8.82 27.07 -25.11
N LEU A 26 -7.78 27.92 -25.00
CA LEU A 26 -6.60 27.65 -24.18
C LEU A 26 -6.94 27.53 -22.69
N GLY A 27 -7.80 28.40 -22.16
CA GLY A 27 -8.24 28.36 -20.76
C GLY A 27 -8.90 27.02 -20.41
N ARG A 28 -9.88 26.59 -21.22
CA ARG A 28 -10.56 25.29 -21.02
C ARG A 28 -9.62 24.09 -21.21
N ALA A 29 -8.63 24.19 -22.11
CA ALA A 29 -7.63 23.15 -22.27
C ALA A 29 -6.69 23.06 -21.05
N SER A 30 -6.29 24.22 -20.48
CA SER A 30 -5.51 24.29 -19.25
C SER A 30 -6.25 23.69 -18.06
N GLU A 31 -7.50 24.10 -17.83
CA GLU A 31 -8.34 23.57 -16.74
C GLU A 31 -8.49 22.04 -16.81
N ARG A 32 -8.68 21.49 -18.01
CA ARG A 32 -8.74 20.04 -18.22
C ARG A 32 -7.40 19.36 -17.97
N ALA A 33 -6.29 19.98 -18.37
CA ALA A 33 -4.96 19.46 -18.12
C ALA A 33 -4.64 19.47 -16.61
N GLU A 34 -4.96 20.54 -15.90
CA GLU A 34 -4.82 20.67 -14.45
C GLU A 34 -5.70 19.66 -13.70
N THR A 35 -6.95 19.49 -14.12
CA THR A 35 -7.84 18.46 -13.55
C THR A 35 -7.23 17.07 -13.72
N ARG A 36 -6.74 16.73 -14.91
CA ARG A 36 -6.07 15.44 -15.17
C ARG A 36 -4.80 15.26 -14.33
N ARG A 37 -3.99 16.32 -14.17
CA ARG A 37 -2.79 16.30 -13.31
C ARG A 37 -3.17 16.05 -11.85
N SER A 38 -4.12 16.80 -11.30
CA SER A 38 -4.58 16.62 -9.92
C SER A 38 -5.16 15.23 -9.65
N LEU A 39 -5.86 14.63 -10.62
CA LEU A 39 -6.37 13.26 -10.49
C LEU A 39 -5.23 12.23 -10.47
N ARG A 40 -4.19 12.41 -11.30
CA ARG A 40 -3.00 11.56 -11.30
C ARG A 40 -2.24 11.69 -9.99
N GLU A 41 -1.98 12.91 -9.54
CA GLU A 41 -1.31 13.18 -8.26
C GLU A 41 -2.05 12.54 -7.08
N ARG A 42 -3.39 12.65 -7.03
CA ARG A 42 -4.21 11.99 -6.00
C ARG A 42 -4.17 10.46 -6.10
N ALA A 43 -4.09 9.90 -7.31
CA ALA A 43 -3.97 8.45 -7.49
C ALA A 43 -2.59 7.95 -7.04
N GLU A 44 -1.53 8.67 -7.37
CA GLU A 44 -0.16 8.40 -6.94
C GLU A 44 -0.01 8.52 -5.42
N ALA A 45 -0.56 9.57 -4.82
CA ALA A 45 -0.55 9.76 -3.37
C ALA A 45 -1.21 8.58 -2.63
N ARG A 46 -2.40 8.15 -3.08
CA ARG A 46 -3.10 6.97 -2.52
C ARG A 46 -2.36 5.66 -2.76
N ARG A 47 -1.61 5.53 -3.86
CA ARG A 47 -0.76 4.37 -4.10
C ARG A 47 0.42 4.35 -3.13
N SER A 48 1.08 5.49 -2.93
CA SER A 48 2.19 5.63 -1.98
C SER A 48 1.76 5.37 -0.54
N GLU A 49 0.60 5.88 -0.14
CA GLU A 49 0.02 5.65 1.19
C GLU A 49 -0.22 4.15 1.42
N ARG A 50 -0.90 3.47 0.48
CA ARG A 50 -1.12 2.01 0.56
C ARG A 50 0.20 1.24 0.65
N LEU A 51 1.17 1.55 -0.20
CA LEU A 51 2.49 0.89 -0.18
C LEU A 51 3.20 1.07 1.17
N THR A 52 3.13 2.26 1.76
CA THR A 52 3.71 2.54 3.08
C THR A 52 3.11 1.64 4.15
N GLN A 53 1.78 1.49 4.15
CA GLN A 53 1.08 0.67 5.15
C GLN A 53 1.30 -0.83 4.93
N LEU A 54 1.43 -1.28 3.68
CA LEU A 54 1.79 -2.66 3.36
C LEU A 54 3.20 -3.01 3.83
N ILE A 55 4.16 -2.09 3.69
CA ILE A 55 5.52 -2.26 4.20
C ILE A 55 5.53 -2.28 5.72
N ASP A 56 4.77 -1.39 6.39
CA ASP A 56 4.69 -1.36 7.84
C ASP A 56 4.11 -2.67 8.41
N PHE A 57 3.04 -3.18 7.79
CA PHE A 57 2.50 -4.49 8.12
C PHE A 57 3.54 -5.61 7.98
N LEU A 58 4.28 -5.67 6.87
CA LEU A 58 5.34 -6.67 6.68
C LEU A 58 6.44 -6.56 7.75
N ARG A 59 6.80 -5.36 8.19
CA ARG A 59 7.76 -5.16 9.28
C ARG A 59 7.23 -5.74 10.59
N THR A 60 5.96 -5.50 10.93
CA THR A 60 5.35 -6.08 12.14
C THR A 60 5.23 -7.60 12.08
N VAL A 61 4.94 -8.16 10.90
CA VAL A 61 4.96 -9.62 10.66
C VAL A 61 6.35 -10.20 10.87
N GLN A 62 7.39 -9.59 10.30
CA GLN A 62 8.78 -10.03 10.48
C GLN A 62 9.21 -9.99 11.96
N GLU A 63 8.77 -8.98 12.70
CA GLU A 63 9.01 -8.93 14.14
C GLU A 63 8.30 -10.08 14.88
N GLY A 64 7.06 -10.41 14.47
CA GLY A 64 6.34 -11.58 14.98
C GLY A 64 7.06 -12.89 14.69
N GLU A 65 7.62 -13.05 13.49
CA GLU A 65 8.46 -14.20 13.13
C GLU A 65 9.68 -14.32 14.07
N ARG A 66 10.37 -13.21 14.37
CA ARG A 66 11.50 -13.20 15.32
C ARG A 66 11.07 -13.60 16.73
N VAL A 67 9.96 -13.06 17.21
CA VAL A 67 9.39 -13.43 18.52
C VAL A 67 9.08 -14.93 18.59
N ALA A 68 8.56 -15.51 17.51
CA ALA A 68 8.31 -16.94 17.43
C ALA A 68 9.62 -17.76 17.43
N VAL A 69 10.63 -17.34 16.67
CA VAL A 69 11.95 -17.99 16.66
C VAL A 69 12.61 -17.93 18.05
N ASP A 70 12.60 -16.78 18.72
CA ASP A 70 13.10 -16.62 20.09
C ASP A 70 12.50 -17.66 21.04
N ARG A 71 11.19 -17.91 20.94
CA ARG A 71 10.53 -18.89 21.78
C ARG A 71 10.84 -20.33 21.39
N HIS A 72 10.61 -20.66 20.13
CA HIS A 72 10.54 -22.07 19.71
C HIS A 72 11.90 -22.64 19.32
N HIS A 73 12.82 -21.80 18.84
CA HIS A 73 14.19 -22.20 18.54
C HIS A 73 15.14 -21.91 19.72
N HIS A 74 15.10 -20.72 20.32
CA HIS A 74 16.00 -20.35 21.43
C HIS A 74 15.47 -20.70 22.84
N GLY A 75 14.21 -21.14 22.97
CA GLY A 75 13.63 -21.54 24.26
C GLY A 75 13.32 -20.38 25.20
N ILE A 76 13.26 -19.14 24.69
CA ILE A 76 13.02 -17.94 25.50
C ILE A 76 11.52 -17.83 25.81
N ALA A 77 11.16 -17.78 27.08
CA ALA A 77 9.76 -17.69 27.51
C ALA A 77 9.57 -16.85 28.80
N ASP A 78 10.49 -15.94 29.08
CA ASP A 78 10.47 -15.06 30.24
C ASP A 78 9.41 -13.94 30.12
N GLU A 79 9.23 -13.17 31.19
CA GLU A 79 8.27 -12.06 31.22
C GLU A 79 8.57 -11.00 30.15
N GLN A 80 9.85 -10.78 29.84
CA GLN A 80 10.27 -9.85 28.79
C GLN A 80 9.82 -10.34 27.41
N TRP A 81 10.00 -11.63 27.12
CA TRP A 81 9.47 -12.23 25.91
C TRP A 81 7.95 -12.13 25.83
N GLN A 82 7.23 -12.41 26.92
CA GLN A 82 5.76 -12.28 26.93
C GLN A 82 5.30 -10.86 26.64
N ALA A 83 5.96 -9.85 27.21
CA ALA A 83 5.66 -8.44 26.95
C ALA A 83 5.93 -8.06 25.49
N ARG A 84 7.08 -8.48 24.94
CA ARG A 84 7.42 -8.27 23.52
C ARG A 84 6.42 -8.96 22.59
N ALA A 85 6.00 -10.19 22.90
CA ALA A 85 5.06 -10.95 22.10
C ALA A 85 3.69 -10.25 22.03
N ARG A 86 3.16 -9.80 23.18
CA ARG A 86 1.90 -9.03 23.24
C ARG A 86 1.99 -7.74 22.43
N GLN A 87 3.06 -6.96 22.65
CA GLN A 87 3.26 -5.70 21.93
C GLN A 87 3.38 -5.91 20.41
N THR A 88 4.05 -6.97 19.99
CA THR A 88 4.23 -7.30 18.57
C THR A 88 2.91 -7.72 17.92
N ILE A 89 2.13 -8.56 18.60
CA ILE A 89 0.79 -8.96 18.16
C ILE A 89 -0.13 -7.74 18.03
N ASP A 90 -0.14 -6.85 19.03
CA ASP A 90 -0.97 -5.63 19.00
C ASP A 90 -0.63 -4.74 17.81
N ARG A 91 0.67 -4.46 17.59
CA ARG A 91 1.14 -3.67 16.44
C ARG A 91 0.76 -4.32 15.10
N MET A 92 0.92 -5.63 14.99
CA MET A 92 0.55 -6.38 13.79
C MET A 92 -0.94 -6.28 13.49
N TRP A 93 -1.80 -6.38 14.52
CA TRP A 93 -3.24 -6.20 14.34
C TRP A 93 -3.61 -4.76 13.96
N VAL A 94 -2.97 -3.75 14.54
CA VAL A 94 -3.17 -2.36 14.14
C VAL A 94 -2.81 -2.17 12.67
N ALA A 95 -1.64 -2.63 12.23
CA ALA A 95 -1.22 -2.55 10.83
C ALA A 95 -2.19 -3.31 9.90
N GLN A 96 -2.69 -4.48 10.31
CA GLN A 96 -3.72 -5.23 9.58
C GLN A 96 -5.02 -4.43 9.44
N LYS A 97 -5.47 -3.72 10.49
CA LYS A 97 -6.66 -2.85 10.41
C LYS A 97 -6.44 -1.64 9.52
N THR A 98 -5.22 -1.10 9.48
CA THR A 98 -4.89 -0.04 8.52
C THR A 98 -4.98 -0.53 7.08
N ILE A 99 -4.53 -1.76 6.79
CA ILE A 99 -4.74 -2.40 5.48
C ILE A 99 -6.24 -2.55 5.19
N HIS A 100 -7.05 -2.97 6.17
CA HIS A 100 -8.50 -3.10 6.02
C HIS A 100 -9.17 -1.79 5.58
N MET A 101 -8.70 -0.65 6.09
CA MET A 101 -9.27 0.66 5.75
C MET A 101 -8.87 1.17 4.37
N LEU A 102 -7.68 0.80 3.88
CA LEU A 102 -7.05 1.46 2.73
C LEU A 102 -6.94 0.58 1.48
N CYS A 103 -6.93 -0.74 1.63
CA CYS A 103 -6.66 -1.69 0.55
C CYS A 103 -7.92 -2.44 0.13
N ALA A 104 -7.83 -3.14 -1.01
CA ALA A 104 -8.91 -3.98 -1.50
C ALA A 104 -9.20 -5.15 -0.53
N PRO A 105 -10.45 -5.65 -0.48
CA PRO A 105 -10.84 -6.75 0.42
C PRO A 105 -9.94 -7.99 0.34
N GLU A 106 -9.45 -8.33 -0.85
CA GLU A 106 -8.58 -9.48 -1.12
C GLU A 106 -7.21 -9.32 -0.43
N VAL A 107 -6.64 -8.11 -0.49
CA VAL A 107 -5.38 -7.76 0.19
C VAL A 107 -5.57 -7.86 1.69
N ASN A 108 -6.67 -7.31 2.20
CA ASN A 108 -7.03 -7.37 3.61
C ASN A 108 -7.19 -8.82 4.10
N GLU A 109 -7.86 -9.67 3.32
CA GLU A 109 -8.05 -11.07 3.69
C GLU A 109 -6.73 -11.86 3.69
N ALA A 110 -5.85 -11.60 2.73
CA ALA A 110 -4.52 -12.19 2.71
C ALA A 110 -3.66 -11.70 3.90
N ALA A 111 -3.72 -10.41 4.24
CA ALA A 111 -3.04 -9.85 5.41
C ALA A 111 -3.55 -10.47 6.71
N ARG A 112 -4.87 -10.62 6.85
CA ARG A 112 -5.50 -11.24 8.02
C ARG A 112 -5.07 -12.69 8.20
N ARG A 113 -5.03 -13.48 7.12
CA ARG A 113 -4.53 -14.87 7.17
C ARG A 113 -3.06 -14.96 7.57
N LEU A 114 -2.22 -14.06 7.07
CA LEU A 114 -0.81 -13.98 7.48
C LEU A 114 -0.66 -13.62 8.96
N ALA A 115 -1.40 -12.61 9.44
CA ALA A 115 -1.37 -12.21 10.85
C ALA A 115 -1.79 -13.36 11.79
N PHE A 116 -2.84 -14.10 11.44
CA PHE A 116 -3.24 -15.30 12.18
C PHE A 116 -2.16 -16.37 12.19
N ALA A 117 -1.58 -16.69 11.03
CA ALA A 117 -0.51 -17.70 10.95
C ALA A 117 0.68 -17.36 11.85
N VAL A 118 1.10 -16.09 11.89
CA VAL A 118 2.17 -15.63 12.78
C VAL A 118 1.76 -15.74 14.25
N GLN A 119 0.56 -15.27 14.61
CA GLN A 119 0.07 -15.34 15.98
C GLN A 119 -0.06 -16.78 16.49
N ASP A 120 -0.59 -17.68 15.67
CA ASP A 120 -0.72 -19.10 16.01
C ASP A 120 0.66 -19.72 16.28
N VAL A 121 1.65 -19.41 15.43
CA VAL A 121 3.03 -19.90 15.64
C VAL A 121 3.69 -19.28 16.88
N ILE A 122 3.42 -18.01 17.23
CA ILE A 122 3.89 -17.41 18.50
C ILE A 122 3.29 -18.12 19.72
N ARG A 123 2.00 -18.50 19.64
CA ARG A 123 1.26 -19.09 20.75
C ARG A 123 1.58 -20.56 20.94
N ASP A 124 1.45 -21.32 19.86
CA ASP A 124 1.38 -22.78 19.85
C ASP A 124 2.65 -23.43 19.27
N GLY A 125 3.49 -22.65 18.57
CA GLY A 125 4.64 -23.15 17.83
C GLY A 125 4.31 -23.62 16.41
N PRO A 126 5.32 -24.04 15.63
CA PRO A 126 5.15 -24.43 14.22
C PRO A 126 4.39 -25.76 13.99
N GLY A 127 3.91 -26.42 15.04
CA GLY A 127 3.47 -27.80 14.98
C GLY A 127 4.65 -28.76 14.83
N ASP A 128 4.36 -30.07 14.84
CA ASP A 128 5.38 -31.11 14.64
C ASP A 128 5.46 -31.40 13.13
N SER A 129 6.60 -31.08 12.51
CA SER A 129 6.84 -31.35 11.08
C SER A 129 6.96 -32.85 10.77
N GLY A 130 7.19 -33.68 11.79
CA GLY A 130 7.45 -35.11 11.65
C GLY A 130 8.79 -35.43 10.99
N VAL A 131 9.63 -34.42 10.71
CA VAL A 131 10.95 -34.57 10.09
C VAL A 131 12.02 -34.61 11.19
N PRO A 132 12.68 -35.76 11.43
CA PRO A 132 13.72 -35.85 12.44
C PRO A 132 14.92 -34.96 12.08
N GLY A 133 15.29 -34.05 12.97
CA GLY A 133 16.52 -33.25 12.86
C GLY A 133 16.38 -31.90 12.13
N GLU A 134 15.18 -31.48 11.74
CA GLU A 134 14.98 -30.16 11.12
C GLU A 134 15.18 -29.03 12.14
N PRO A 135 15.99 -27.99 11.84
CA PRO A 135 16.14 -26.82 12.70
C PRO A 135 14.78 -26.19 13.02
N ARG A 136 14.52 -25.92 14.31
CA ARG A 136 13.20 -25.43 14.76
C ARG A 136 12.82 -24.06 14.18
N ASP A 137 13.79 -23.26 13.78
CA ASP A 137 13.63 -21.99 13.07
C ASP A 137 13.10 -22.20 11.64
N GLU A 138 13.60 -23.20 10.90
CA GLU A 138 13.04 -23.53 9.59
C GLU A 138 11.59 -24.00 9.70
N GLN A 139 11.23 -24.72 10.76
CA GLN A 139 9.85 -25.13 11.04
C GLN A 139 8.94 -23.91 11.31
N VAL A 140 9.40 -22.93 12.09
CA VAL A 140 8.71 -21.64 12.31
C VAL A 140 8.44 -20.94 10.97
N TRP A 141 9.46 -20.85 10.12
CA TRP A 141 9.29 -20.20 8.82
C TRP A 141 8.43 -21.02 7.86
N ALA A 142 8.53 -22.35 7.88
CA ALA A 142 7.73 -23.25 7.06
C ALA A 142 6.23 -23.10 7.35
N ALA A 143 5.85 -22.95 8.63
CA ALA A 143 4.46 -22.71 9.03
C ALA A 143 3.89 -21.37 8.50
N ILE A 144 4.72 -20.33 8.39
CA ILE A 144 4.29 -18.98 8.00
C ILE A 144 4.41 -18.73 6.49
N ARG A 145 5.37 -19.40 5.83
CA ARG A 145 5.74 -19.20 4.42
C ARG A 145 4.55 -19.27 3.44
N PRO A 146 3.58 -20.21 3.56
CA PRO A 146 2.44 -20.27 2.65
C PRO A 146 1.60 -18.98 2.68
N SER A 147 1.18 -18.55 3.87
CA SER A 147 0.37 -17.34 4.05
C SER A 147 1.11 -16.08 3.60
N ARG A 148 2.43 -16.02 3.86
CA ARG A 148 3.27 -14.90 3.41
C ARG A 148 3.36 -14.83 1.90
N ARG A 149 3.56 -15.97 1.23
CA ARG A 149 3.60 -16.03 -0.23
C ARG A 149 2.27 -15.57 -0.83
N THR A 150 1.15 -16.09 -0.33
CA THR A 150 -0.18 -15.68 -0.79
C THR A 150 -0.40 -14.17 -0.61
N PHE A 151 0.00 -13.60 0.53
CA PHE A 151 -0.09 -12.16 0.73
C PHE A 151 0.75 -11.37 -0.28
N LEU A 152 2.01 -11.76 -0.51
CA LEU A 152 2.88 -11.06 -1.45
C LEU A 152 2.38 -11.18 -2.91
N ASP A 153 1.84 -12.32 -3.30
CA ASP A 153 1.25 -12.52 -4.63
C ASP A 153 0.02 -11.60 -4.82
N VAL A 154 -0.89 -11.56 -3.85
CA VAL A 154 -2.07 -10.67 -3.89
C VAL A 154 -1.68 -9.19 -3.89
N VAL A 155 -0.66 -8.80 -3.12
CA VAL A 155 -0.16 -7.43 -3.09
C VAL A 155 0.49 -7.04 -4.42
N ARG A 156 1.27 -7.92 -5.03
CA ARG A 156 1.86 -7.68 -6.35
C ARG A 156 0.77 -7.37 -7.37
N ASP A 157 -0.27 -8.19 -7.41
CA ASP A 157 -1.37 -8.05 -8.37
C ASP A 157 -2.24 -6.80 -8.06
N HIS A 158 -2.30 -6.36 -6.81
CA HIS A 158 -2.97 -5.11 -6.41
C HIS A 158 -2.18 -3.84 -6.77
N LEU A 159 -0.85 -3.95 -6.88
CA LEU A 159 0.04 -2.82 -7.12
C LEU A 159 0.50 -2.67 -8.58
N SER A 160 0.32 -3.72 -9.40
CA SER A 160 0.51 -3.73 -10.85
C SER A 160 -0.57 -2.91 -11.56
#